data_AF-A0A6A3PF74-F1
#
_entry.id   AF-A0A6A3PF74-F1
#
_cell.length_a   1.000
_cell.length_b   1.000
_cell.length_c   1.000
_cell.angle_alpha   90.00
_cell.angle_beta   90.00
_cell.angle_gamma   90.00
#
_symmetry.space_group_name_H-M   'P 1'
#
loop_
_entity.id
_entity.type
_entity.pdbx_description
1 polymer ?
#
loop_
_entity_poly.entity_id
_entity_poly.type
_entity_poly.pdbx_seq_one_letter_code
_entity_poly.pdbx_strand_id
1 'polypeptide(L)' 'MKKKSQVLEKFKILEADMESDTGRKIKRIRSDNGGEYTDRLFKEYLSKQGIRHEKTVPYMPSRMDWLSG' A
#
# COMPACT_ATOMS: atom_id res chain seq x y z
N MET A 1 6.40 -16.56 13.28
CA MET A 1 6.46 -15.27 12.54
C MET A 1 7.02 -15.53 11.13
N LYS A 2 6.19 -15.65 10.09
CA LYS A 2 6.66 -15.91 8.70
C LYS A 2 5.98 -15.07 7.60
N LYS A 3 4.88 -14.36 7.90
CA LYS A 3 4.06 -13.71 6.86
C LYS A 3 4.55 -12.31 6.44
N LYS A 4 5.27 -11.58 7.30
CA LYS A 4 5.59 -10.17 7.06
C LYS A 4 6.73 -9.92 6.07
N SER A 5 7.78 -10.77 6.08
CA SER A 5 8.90 -10.68 5.12
C SER A 5 8.45 -10.97 3.69
N GLN A 6 7.52 -11.92 3.52
CA GLN A 6 7.04 -12.34 2.21
C GLN A 6 6.32 -11.23 1.44
N VAL A 7 5.64 -10.32 2.14
CA VAL A 7 4.94 -9.18 1.51
C VAL A 7 5.94 -8.23 0.85
N LEU A 8 7.03 -7.90 1.55
CA LEU A 8 8.07 -7.03 1.02
C LEU A 8 8.77 -7.67 -0.19
N GLU A 9 9.10 -8.96 -0.10
CA GLU A 9 9.75 -9.67 -1.21
C GLU A 9 8.87 -9.71 -2.46
N LYS A 10 7.58 -10.03 -2.30
CA LYS A 10 6.62 -10.01 -3.41
C LYS A 10 6.44 -8.61 -3.99
N PHE A 11 6.44 -7.58 -3.16
CA PHE A 11 6.35 -6.20 -3.63
C PHE A 11 7.56 -5.79 -4.47
N LYS A 12 8.78 -6.18 -4.09
CA LYS A 12 9.98 -5.88 -4.89
C LYS A 12 9.93 -6.52 -6.28
N ILE A 13 9.42 -7.76 -6.36
CA ILE A 13 9.23 -8.44 -7.65
C ILE A 13 8.21 -7.68 -8.49
N LEU A 14 7.08 -7.27 -7.90
CA LEU A 14 6.06 -6.49 -8.58
C LEU A 14 6.58 -5.11 -9.03
N GLU A 15 7.34 -4.41 -8.20
CA GLU A 15 7.95 -3.12 -8.54
C GLU A 15 8.85 -3.26 -9.78
N ALA A 16 9.75 -4.25 -9.78
CA ALA A 16 10.65 -4.49 -10.90
C ALA A 16 9.91 -4.87 -12.20
N ASP A 17 8.87 -5.70 -12.09
CA ASP A 17 8.04 -6.11 -13.23
C ASP A 17 7.29 -4.91 -13.83
N MET A 18 6.67 -4.07 -12.99
CA MET A 18 5.99 -2.86 -13.42
C MET A 18 6.95 -1.82 -14.03
N GLU A 19 8.13 -1.64 -13.44
CA GLU A 19 9.16 -0.75 -13.98
C GLU A 19 9.69 -1.26 -15.33
N SER A 20 9.85 -2.58 -15.49
CA SER A 20 10.28 -3.19 -16.75
C SER A 20 9.21 -3.06 -17.84
N ASP A 21 7.95 -3.32 -17.51
CA ASP A 21 6.84 -3.29 -18.46
C ASP A 21 6.51 -1.87 -18.92
N THR A 22 6.50 -0.92 -17.98
CA THR A 22 6.09 0.47 -18.25
C THR A 22 7.25 1.43 -18.51
N GLY A 23 8.48 1.04 -18.16
CA GLY A 23 9.66 1.92 -18.16
C GLY A 23 9.58 3.06 -17.13
N ARG A 24 8.64 3.00 -16.18
CA ARG A 24 8.35 4.10 -15.25
C ARG A 24 8.47 3.67 -13.80
N LYS A 25 9.21 4.46 -13.02
CA LYS A 25 9.33 4.27 -11.59
C LYS A 25 8.03 4.56 -10.83
N ILE A 26 7.70 3.69 -9.88
CA ILE A 26 6.59 3.88 -8.95
C ILE A 26 6.91 5.08 -8.05
N LYS A 27 6.00 6.06 -7.98
CA LYS A 27 6.15 7.25 -7.11
C LYS A 27 5.23 7.21 -5.88
N ARG A 28 4.12 6.48 -5.98
CA ARG A 28 3.07 6.47 -4.96
C ARG A 28 2.37 5.11 -4.96
N ILE A 29 2.12 4.58 -3.77
CA ILE A 29 1.28 3.40 -3.58
C ILE A 29 0.10 3.76 -2.68
N ARG A 30 -1.06 3.19 -2.94
CA ARG A 30 -2.25 3.34 -2.09
C ARG A 30 -2.72 1.97 -1.65
N SER A 31 -2.82 1.75 -0.34
CA SER A 31 -3.38 0.51 0.23
C SER A 31 -4.57 0.84 1.12
N ASP A 32 -5.57 -0.03 1.12
CA ASP A 32 -6.56 -0.07 2.20
C ASP A 32 -5.82 -0.39 3.51
N ASN A 33 -6.30 0.12 4.65
CA ASN A 33 -5.59 0.09 5.94
C ASN A 33 -5.49 -1.32 6.57
N GLY A 34 -5.52 -2.39 5.75
CA GLY A 34 -5.21 -3.75 6.11
C GLY A 34 -3.80 -3.85 6.71
N GLY A 35 -3.73 -4.31 7.95
CA GLY A 35 -2.50 -4.33 8.77
C GLY A 35 -1.32 -5.09 8.18
N GLU A 36 -1.50 -5.79 7.06
CA GLU A 36 -0.46 -6.52 6.33
C GLU A 36 0.63 -5.61 5.74
N TYR A 37 0.31 -4.35 5.43
CA TYR A 37 1.27 -3.37 4.90
C TYR A 37 1.85 -2.41 5.96
N THR A 38 1.68 -2.73 7.24
CA THR A 38 2.19 -1.89 8.35
C THR A 38 3.59 -2.23 8.83
N ASP A 39 4.25 -3.20 8.17
CA ASP A 39 5.59 -3.63 8.57
C ASP A 39 6.62 -2.50 8.48
N ARG A 40 7.48 -2.40 9.50
CA ARG A 40 8.50 -1.34 9.58
C ARG A 40 9.46 -1.44 8.40
N LEU A 41 9.85 -2.66 8.02
CA LEU A 41 10.76 -2.90 6.90
C LEU A 41 10.14 -2.45 5.57
N PHE A 42 8.82 -2.61 5.42
CA PHE A 42 8.10 -2.15 4.25
C PHE A 42 8.13 -0.62 4.15
N LYS A 43 7.83 0.07 5.25
CA LYS A 43 7.90 1.54 5.29
C LYS A 43 9.32 2.07 5.06
N GLU A 44 10.33 1.42 5.65
CA GLU A 44 11.74 1.77 5.45
C GLU A 44 12.14 1.59 3.98
N TYR A 45 11.70 0.50 3.33
CA TYR A 45 11.94 0.26 1.91
C TYR A 45 11.31 1.34 1.02
N LEU A 46 10.03 1.66 1.22
CA LEU A 46 9.34 2.69 0.44
C LEU A 46 9.99 4.06 0.62
N SER A 47 10.38 4.41 1.86
CA SER A 47 11.10 5.65 2.15
C SER A 47 12.43 5.71 1.40
N LYS A 48 13.20 4.62 1.41
CA LYS A 48 14.47 4.51 0.67
C LYS A 48 14.29 4.64 -0.84
N GLN A 49 13.19 4.11 -1.39
CA GLN A 49 12.87 4.23 -2.81
C GLN A 49 12.26 5.58 -3.20
N GLY A 50 11.90 6.42 -2.22
CA GLY A 50 11.18 7.68 -2.45
C GLY A 50 9.70 7.47 -2.81
N ILE A 51 9.14 6.31 -2.48
CA ILE A 51 7.75 5.96 -2.80
C ILE A 51 6.84 6.44 -1.67
N ARG A 52 5.85 7.26 -2.01
CA ARG A 52 4.88 7.76 -1.03
C ARG A 52 3.77 6.74 -0.78
N HIS A 53 3.64 6.26 0.45
CA HIS A 53 2.54 5.38 0.86
C HIS A 53 1.34 6.19 1.32
N GLU A 54 0.24 6.09 0.60
CA GLU A 54 -1.08 6.52 1.06
C GLU A 54 -1.84 5.35 1.65
N LYS A 55 -2.35 5.55 2.86
CA LYS A 55 -3.33 4.63 3.43
C LYS A 55 -4.70 5.24 3.21
N THR A 56 -5.56 4.52 2.49
CA THR A 56 -6.96 4.91 2.38
C THR A 56 -7.57 4.72 3.76
N VAL A 57 -8.13 5.80 4.33
CA VAL A 57 -8.96 5.71 5.54
C VAL A 57 -10.06 4.69 5.24
N PRO A 58 -10.36 3.73 6.14
CA PRO A 58 -11.48 2.82 5.92
C PRO A 58 -12.71 3.65 5.61
N TYR A 59 -13.42 3.28 4.55
CA TYR A 59 -14.64 3.94 4.10
C TYR A 59 -15.56 4.11 5.32
N MET A 60 -15.62 5.32 5.88
CA MET A 60 -16.71 5.68 6.76
C MET A 60 -17.92 5.77 5.85
N PRO A 61 -18.97 4.96 6.04
CA PRO A 61 -20.22 5.14 5.32
C PRO A 61 -20.92 6.40 5.86
N SER A 62 -20.37 7.57 5.59
CA SER A 62 -21.07 8.85 5.77
C SER A 62 -22.10 9.00 4.64
N ARG A 63 -23.07 8.09 4.61
CA ARG A 63 -24.31 8.18 3.84
C ARG A 63 -25.26 7.05 4.23
N MET A 64 -26.05 7.26 5.28
CA MET A 64 -27.45 6.80 5.35
C MET A 64 -28.26 7.91 6.02
N ASP A 65 -28.34 9.03 5.32
CA ASP A 65 -29.27 10.15 5.57
C ASP A 65 -30.69 9.72 5.15
N TRP A 66 -31.20 8.61 5.71
CA TRP A 66 -32.48 7.99 5.31
C TRP A 66 -33.46 7.72 6.47
N LEU A 67 -33.14 8.11 7.71
CA LEU A 67 -34.05 7.97 8.85
C LEU A 67 -34.07 9.24 9.71
N SER A 68 -34.20 10.41 9.09
CA SER A 68 -34.88 11.53 9.76
C SER A 68 -36.38 11.33 9.56
N GLY A 69 -37.00 10.66 10.51
CA GLY A 69 -38.42 10.80 10.82
C GLY A 69 -38.59 11.85 11.90
#